data_AF-A0A6N8YY90-F1
#
_entry.id   AF-A0A6N8YY90-F1
#
_cell.length_a   1.000
_cell.length_b   1.000
_cell.length_c   1.000
_cell.angle_alpha   90.00
_cell.angle_beta   90.00
_cell.angle_gamma   90.00
#
_symmetry.space_group_name_H-M   'P 1'
#
loop_
_entity.id
_entity.type
_entity.pdbx_description
1 polymer ?
#
loop_
_entity_poly.entity_id
_entity_poly.type
_entity_poly.pdbx_seq_one_letter_code
_entity_poly.pdbx_strand_id
1 'polypeptide(L)'
;MGNRQEIGNSEVSTGSENQGVERYEVSPLPGCDPIVGQWLWAMGEARKRTLGLIEGLDQHTLDWESPDQNGNAIGSLLYHIAEVEMGWLWNNIRGLTEMPPAVLADFPLQPEYEKTGRITVVREVALEEHLARLDKSREVFWRRSKD
;
A
#
# COMPACT_ATOMS: atom_id res chain seq x y z
N MET A 1 -8.98 -8.17 71.37
CA MET A 1 -8.66 -9.20 70.36
C MET A 1 -9.88 -9.35 69.46
N GLY A 2 -9.89 -8.82 68.23
CA GLY A 2 -9.57 -9.55 66.99
C GLY A 2 -10.72 -10.49 66.62
N ASN A 3 -11.44 -10.43 65.50
CA ASN A 3 -11.06 -10.05 64.13
C ASN A 3 -12.27 -9.56 63.32
N ARG A 4 -11.99 -8.55 62.48
CA ARG A 4 -12.77 -8.12 61.32
C ARG A 4 -12.51 -9.11 60.19
N GLN A 5 -13.54 -9.73 59.62
CA GLN A 5 -13.40 -10.46 58.35
C GLN A 5 -13.48 -9.42 57.22
N GLU A 6 -12.33 -9.09 56.65
CA GLU A 6 -12.24 -8.34 55.39
C GLU A 6 -12.42 -9.32 54.22
N ILE A 7 -13.49 -9.07 53.48
CA ILE A 7 -13.86 -9.69 52.21
C ILE A 7 -12.76 -9.39 51.19
N GLY A 8 -12.17 -10.45 50.64
CA GLY A 8 -11.09 -10.37 49.67
C GLY A 8 -11.54 -9.64 48.40
N ASN A 9 -10.86 -8.54 48.10
CA ASN A 9 -10.86 -7.96 46.76
C ASN A 9 -10.04 -8.89 45.86
N SER A 10 -10.73 -9.67 45.03
CA SER A 10 -10.14 -10.32 43.87
C SER A 10 -9.73 -9.25 42.87
N GLU A 11 -8.42 -9.01 42.77
CA GLU A 11 -7.80 -8.21 41.72
C GLU A 11 -8.15 -8.83 40.36
N VAL A 12 -9.03 -8.16 39.60
CA VAL A 12 -9.20 -8.44 38.18
C VAL A 12 -7.93 -7.95 37.50
N SER A 13 -7.09 -8.91 37.14
CA SER A 13 -5.93 -8.73 36.27
C SER A 13 -6.36 -8.07 34.96
N THR A 14 -6.09 -6.77 34.85
CA THR A 14 -6.11 -6.04 33.58
C THR A 14 -4.86 -6.42 32.79
N GLY A 15 -4.82 -7.65 32.28
CA GLY A 15 -3.85 -8.08 31.28
C GLY A 15 -4.29 -7.60 29.90
N SER A 16 -4.16 -6.30 29.64
CA SER A 16 -4.15 -5.79 28.26
C SER A 16 -2.71 -5.91 27.79
N GLU A 17 -2.37 -7.02 27.14
CA GLU A 17 -1.12 -7.18 26.40
C GLU A 17 -1.06 -6.07 25.34
N ASN A 18 -0.36 -4.99 25.68
CA ASN A 18 -0.03 -3.94 24.73
C ASN A 18 1.01 -4.53 23.78
N GLN A 19 0.54 -5.13 22.69
CA GLN A 19 1.40 -5.55 21.58
C GLN A 19 2.27 -4.35 21.21
N GLY A 20 3.58 -4.47 21.43
CA GLY A 20 4.51 -3.35 21.40
C GLY A 20 4.39 -2.59 20.08
N VAL A 21 4.13 -1.28 20.17
CA VAL A 21 4.15 -0.40 19.00
C VAL A 21 5.56 -0.46 18.41
N GLU A 22 5.68 -1.06 17.23
CA GLU A 22 6.94 -1.09 16.50
C GLU A 22 7.28 0.34 16.07
N ARG A 23 8.38 0.87 16.61
CA ARG A 23 8.84 2.23 16.30
C ARG A 23 9.76 2.18 15.09
N TYR A 24 9.35 2.83 14.01
CA TYR A 24 10.16 2.99 12.82
C TYR A 24 11.09 4.19 12.93
N GLU A 25 12.38 4.00 12.68
CA GLU A 25 13.36 5.08 12.55
C GLU A 25 13.41 5.53 11.08
N VAL A 26 12.92 6.75 10.83
CA VAL A 26 12.91 7.32 9.47
C VAL A 26 14.33 7.72 9.08
N SER A 27 14.81 7.18 7.96
CA SER A 27 16.11 7.53 7.38
C SER A 27 15.92 8.22 6.02
N PRO A 28 16.11 9.55 5.91
CA PRO A 28 15.97 10.23 4.62
C PRO A 28 16.89 9.62 3.57
N LEU A 29 16.37 9.37 2.37
CA LEU A 29 17.18 8.77 1.33
C LEU A 29 18.28 9.75 0.84
N PRO A 30 19.55 9.30 0.71
CA PRO A 30 20.65 10.17 0.28
C PRO A 30 20.44 10.74 -1.12
N GLY A 31 20.88 12.00 -1.31
CA GLY A 31 20.80 12.70 -2.59
C GLY A 31 19.44 13.31 -2.90
N CYS A 32 18.55 13.39 -1.92
CA CYS A 32 17.28 14.13 -2.00
C CYS A 32 17.28 15.28 -0.99
N ASP A 33 16.39 16.26 -1.19
CA ASP A 33 15.98 17.15 -0.11
C ASP A 33 15.54 16.31 1.11
N PRO A 34 15.91 16.66 2.36
CA PRO A 34 15.62 15.81 3.52
C PRO A 34 14.15 15.50 3.74
N ILE A 35 13.23 16.42 3.44
CA ILE A 35 11.78 16.17 3.60
C ILE A 35 11.31 15.21 2.51
N VAL A 36 11.71 15.48 1.27
CA VAL A 36 11.40 14.59 0.13
C VAL A 36 11.98 13.19 0.36
N GLY A 37 13.21 13.10 0.84
CA GLY A 37 13.89 11.84 1.15
C GLY A 37 13.20 11.02 2.25
N GLN A 38 12.58 11.66 3.24
CA GLN A 38 11.79 10.98 4.28
C GLN A 38 10.52 10.34 3.70
N TRP A 39 9.82 11.06 2.84
CA TRP A 39 8.61 10.53 2.19
C TRP A 39 8.93 9.40 1.22
N LEU A 40 10.01 9.53 0.45
CA LEU A 40 10.48 8.47 -0.44
C LEU A 40 10.91 7.22 0.35
N TRP A 41 11.53 7.41 1.52
CA TRP A 41 11.82 6.31 2.44
C TRP A 41 10.53 5.63 2.94
N ALA A 42 9.55 6.42 3.41
CA ALA A 42 8.29 5.90 3.92
C ALA A 42 7.49 5.14 2.86
N MET A 43 7.46 5.64 1.62
CA MET A 43 6.90 4.93 0.48
C MET A 43 7.62 3.61 0.22
N GLY A 44 8.95 3.56 0.43
CA GLY A 44 9.77 2.34 0.35
C GLY A 44 9.34 1.29 1.37
N GLU A 45 9.20 1.70 2.62
CA GLU A 45 8.74 0.81 3.70
C GLU A 45 7.32 0.30 3.47
N ALA A 46 6.41 1.17 3.02
CA ALA A 46 5.06 0.76 2.65
C ALA A 46 5.09 -0.32 1.55
N ARG A 47 5.92 -0.12 0.51
CA ARG A 47 6.09 -1.11 -0.56
C ARG A 47 6.62 -2.44 -0.04
N LYS A 48 7.64 -2.45 0.81
CA LYS A 48 8.20 -3.70 1.38
C LYS A 48 7.13 -4.50 2.13
N ARG A 49 6.30 -3.83 2.92
CA ARG A 49 5.20 -4.48 3.65
C ARG A 49 4.15 -5.04 2.69
N THR A 50 3.77 -4.29 1.65
CA THR A 50 2.85 -4.79 0.61
C THR A 50 3.42 -6.04 -0.05
N LEU A 51 4.69 -6.03 -0.44
CA LEU A 51 5.34 -7.18 -1.09
C LEU A 51 5.37 -8.42 -0.18
N GLY A 52 5.68 -8.24 1.11
CA GLY A 52 5.66 -9.35 2.08
C GLY A 52 4.27 -9.93 2.32
N LEU A 53 3.20 -9.13 2.19
CA LEU A 53 1.82 -9.60 2.36
C LEU A 53 1.30 -10.40 1.15
N ILE A 54 1.88 -10.18 -0.03
CA ILE A 54 1.43 -10.82 -1.29
C ILE A 54 2.36 -11.93 -1.77
N GLU A 55 3.42 -12.21 -1.03
CA GLU A 55 4.40 -13.23 -1.40
C GLU A 55 3.73 -14.61 -1.47
N GLY A 56 3.88 -15.28 -2.61
CA GLY A 56 3.40 -16.65 -2.81
C GLY A 56 1.88 -16.80 -2.95
N LEU A 57 1.13 -15.71 -3.13
CA LEU A 57 -0.31 -15.81 -3.42
C LEU A 57 -0.56 -16.54 -4.73
N ASP A 58 -1.55 -17.43 -4.73
CA ASP A 58 -2.05 -18.05 -5.95
C ASP A 58 -3.07 -17.15 -6.68
N GLN A 59 -3.36 -17.52 -7.93
CA GLN A 59 -4.29 -16.75 -8.77
C GLN A 59 -5.70 -16.70 -8.19
N HIS A 60 -6.16 -17.76 -7.51
CA HIS A 60 -7.51 -17.79 -6.94
C HIS A 60 -7.65 -16.77 -5.80
N THR A 61 -6.65 -16.65 -4.94
CA THR A 61 -6.62 -15.61 -3.90
C THR A 61 -6.41 -14.23 -4.49
N LEU A 62 -5.55 -14.09 -5.51
CA LEU A 62 -5.31 -12.81 -6.19
C LEU A 62 -6.58 -12.24 -6.81
N ASP A 63 -7.38 -13.13 -7.40
CA ASP A 63 -8.66 -12.84 -8.03
C ASP A 63 -9.86 -13.08 -7.11
N TRP A 64 -9.66 -13.22 -5.80
CA TRP A 64 -10.81 -13.34 -4.91
C TRP A 64 -11.47 -11.97 -4.71
N GLU A 65 -12.80 -11.91 -4.79
CA GLU A 65 -13.60 -10.76 -4.36
C GLU A 65 -14.75 -11.25 -3.48
N SER A 66 -15.10 -10.42 -2.51
CA SER A 66 -16.18 -10.74 -1.58
C SER A 66 -17.50 -10.96 -2.34
N PRO A 67 -18.32 -11.96 -1.96
CA PRO A 67 -19.60 -12.23 -2.61
C PRO A 67 -20.58 -11.04 -2.64
N ASP A 68 -20.44 -10.11 -1.69
CA ASP A 68 -21.23 -8.87 -1.63
C ASP A 68 -20.73 -7.77 -2.59
N GLN A 69 -19.66 -8.05 -3.35
CA GLN A 69 -19.00 -7.15 -4.30
C GLN A 69 -18.55 -5.82 -3.68
N ASN A 70 -18.41 -5.78 -2.35
CA ASN A 70 -18.00 -4.58 -1.62
C ASN A 70 -16.48 -4.55 -1.35
N GLY A 71 -15.77 -5.59 -1.78
CA GLY A 71 -14.31 -5.67 -1.76
C GLY A 71 -13.68 -5.40 -3.13
N ASN A 72 -12.37 -5.25 -3.15
CA ASN A 72 -11.62 -5.28 -4.41
C ASN A 72 -10.70 -6.50 -4.39
N ALA A 73 -10.52 -7.11 -5.56
CA ALA A 73 -9.51 -8.13 -5.75
C ALA A 73 -8.12 -7.60 -5.40
N ILE A 74 -7.25 -8.47 -4.89
CA ILE A 74 -5.87 -8.12 -4.60
C ILE A 74 -5.19 -7.64 -5.89
N GLY A 75 -5.40 -8.33 -7.02
CA GLY A 75 -4.85 -7.93 -8.32
C GLY A 75 -5.26 -6.50 -8.72
N SER A 76 -6.54 -6.15 -8.57
CA SER A 76 -7.03 -4.78 -8.81
C SER A 76 -6.35 -3.75 -7.92
N LEU A 77 -6.14 -4.06 -6.63
CA LEU A 77 -5.45 -3.16 -5.71
C LEU A 77 -3.99 -2.95 -6.09
N LEU A 78 -3.27 -4.01 -6.48
CA LEU A 78 -1.86 -3.91 -6.89
C LEU A 78 -1.70 -3.09 -8.17
N TYR A 79 -2.58 -3.30 -9.15
CA TYR A 79 -2.62 -2.48 -10.35
C TYR A 79 -2.88 -1.01 -10.02
N HIS A 80 -3.89 -0.74 -9.19
CA HIS A 80 -4.26 0.61 -8.79
C HIS A 80 -3.15 1.33 -8.03
N ILE A 81 -2.42 0.64 -7.14
CA ILE A 81 -1.28 1.23 -6.42
C ILE A 81 -0.20 1.70 -7.40
N ALA A 82 0.15 0.88 -8.40
CA ALA A 82 1.14 1.24 -9.40
C ALA A 82 0.65 2.40 -10.30
N GLU A 83 -0.62 2.38 -10.70
CA GLU A 83 -1.25 3.43 -11.51
C GLU A 83 -1.28 4.77 -10.78
N VAL A 84 -1.71 4.79 -9.51
CA VAL A 84 -1.79 6.00 -8.68
C VAL A 84 -0.40 6.59 -8.44
N GLU A 85 0.61 5.76 -8.20
CA GLU A 85 2.00 6.22 -8.04
C GLU A 85 2.47 6.99 -9.29
N MET A 86 2.15 6.49 -10.49
CA MET A 86 2.48 7.15 -11.75
C MET A 86 1.63 8.39 -12.01
N GLY A 87 0.33 8.33 -11.72
CA GLY A 87 -0.57 9.48 -11.85
C GLY A 87 -0.13 10.65 -10.97
N TRP A 88 0.28 10.38 -9.72
CA TRP A 88 0.82 11.42 -8.83
C TRP A 88 2.11 12.04 -9.36
N LEU A 89 3.03 11.21 -9.84
CA LEU A 89 4.27 11.72 -10.44
C LEU A 89 3.96 12.67 -11.59
N TRP A 90 3.20 12.23 -12.59
CA TRP A 90 3.05 12.99 -13.82
C TRP A 90 2.08 14.14 -13.69
N ASN A 91 0.94 13.94 -13.04
CA ASN A 91 -0.11 14.95 -13.01
C ASN A 91 0.15 15.98 -11.91
N ASN A 92 0.59 15.54 -10.74
CA ASN A 92 0.72 16.42 -9.57
C ASN A 92 2.13 16.99 -9.40
N ILE A 93 3.16 16.14 -9.48
CA ILE A 93 4.55 16.60 -9.30
C ILE A 93 5.07 17.28 -10.56
N ARG A 94 4.76 16.73 -11.74
CA ARG A 94 5.23 17.25 -13.03
C ARG A 94 4.24 18.19 -13.73
N GLY A 95 3.02 18.31 -13.22
CA GLY A 95 2.00 19.24 -13.72
C GLY A 95 1.50 18.91 -15.13
N LEU A 96 1.59 17.65 -15.57
CA LEU A 96 1.04 17.24 -16.85
C LEU A 96 -0.48 17.06 -16.74
N THR A 97 -1.19 17.37 -17.81
CA THR A 97 -2.63 17.08 -17.90
C THR A 97 -2.91 15.61 -18.13
N GLU A 98 -1.97 14.89 -18.74
CA GLU A 98 -2.07 13.46 -19.03
C GLU A 98 -0.72 12.76 -18.84
N MET A 99 -0.77 11.47 -18.48
CA MET A 99 0.43 10.65 -18.39
C MET A 99 1.04 10.41 -19.78
N PRO A 100 2.38 10.30 -19.91
CA PRO A 100 3.02 9.99 -21.19
C PRO A 100 2.49 8.68 -21.81
N PRO A 101 2.37 8.56 -23.15
CA PRO A 101 1.86 7.35 -23.80
C PRO A 101 2.61 6.07 -23.42
N ALA A 102 3.93 6.15 -23.23
CA ALA A 102 4.74 5.01 -22.80
C ALA A 102 4.42 4.53 -21.37
N VAL A 103 3.86 5.40 -20.52
CA VAL A 103 3.38 5.07 -19.18
C VAL A 103 1.96 4.51 -19.26
N LEU A 104 1.09 5.13 -20.06
CA LEU A 104 -0.28 4.63 -20.28
C LEU A 104 -0.29 3.21 -20.86
N ALA A 105 0.70 2.86 -21.69
CA ALA A 105 0.84 1.50 -22.22
C ALA A 105 1.04 0.43 -21.13
N ASP A 106 1.54 0.79 -19.95
CA ASP A 106 1.66 -0.14 -18.81
C ASP A 106 0.32 -0.34 -18.08
N PHE A 107 -0.62 0.56 -18.30
CA PHE A 107 -1.94 0.60 -17.66
C PHE A 107 -3.07 0.63 -18.72
N PRO A 108 -3.23 -0.45 -19.53
CA PRO A 108 -4.17 -0.48 -20.64
C PRO A 108 -5.65 -0.57 -20.22
N LEU A 109 -5.92 -0.93 -18.97
CA LEU A 109 -7.27 -1.05 -18.44
C LEU A 109 -7.77 0.34 -18.02
N GLN A 110 -8.96 0.69 -18.52
CA GLN A 110 -9.55 2.02 -18.33
C GLN A 110 -9.95 2.23 -16.86
N PRO A 111 -9.64 3.39 -16.26
CA PRO A 111 -10.11 3.72 -14.93
C PRO A 111 -11.64 3.85 -14.93
N GLU A 112 -12.30 3.12 -14.03
CA GLU A 112 -13.75 3.21 -13.83
C GLU A 112 -14.13 4.25 -12.78
N TYR A 113 -13.14 4.76 -12.04
CA TYR A 113 -13.34 5.56 -10.83
C TYR A 113 -14.25 6.76 -11.03
N GLU A 114 -14.07 7.52 -12.11
CA GLU A 114 -14.90 8.71 -12.38
C GLU A 114 -16.38 8.39 -12.63
N LYS A 115 -16.69 7.17 -13.09
CA LYS A 115 -18.05 6.77 -13.46
C LYS A 115 -18.76 6.01 -12.33
N THR A 116 -18.03 5.16 -11.62
CA THR A 116 -18.63 4.21 -10.67
C THR A 116 -18.14 4.42 -9.23
N GLY A 117 -17.11 5.26 -9.02
CA GLY A 117 -16.39 5.34 -7.76
C GLY A 117 -15.54 4.10 -7.45
N ARG A 118 -15.46 3.12 -8.38
CA ARG A 118 -14.67 1.90 -8.21
C ARG A 118 -13.32 2.00 -8.90
N ILE A 119 -12.33 1.34 -8.32
CA ILE A 119 -11.04 1.15 -8.99
C ILE A 119 -11.19 0.21 -10.18
N THR A 120 -10.22 0.25 -11.09
CA THR A 120 -10.14 -0.63 -12.25
C THR A 120 -10.17 -2.10 -11.83
N VAL A 121 -11.09 -2.87 -12.42
CA VAL A 121 -11.19 -4.32 -12.18
C VAL A 121 -10.13 -5.04 -13.00
N VAL A 122 -9.26 -5.80 -12.33
CA VAL A 122 -8.19 -6.59 -12.95
C VAL A 122 -8.31 -8.04 -12.53
N ARG A 123 -8.36 -8.94 -13.51
CA ARG A 123 -8.59 -10.38 -13.34
C ARG A 123 -7.66 -11.16 -14.27
N GLU A 124 -7.33 -12.38 -13.90
CA GLU A 124 -6.55 -13.32 -14.74
C GLU A 124 -5.16 -12.77 -15.15
N VAL A 125 -4.68 -11.76 -14.42
CA VAL A 125 -3.32 -11.22 -14.54
C VAL A 125 -2.47 -11.89 -13.48
N ALA A 126 -1.32 -12.43 -13.91
CA ALA A 126 -0.42 -13.13 -13.01
C ALA A 126 0.22 -12.18 -11.99
N LEU A 127 0.51 -12.69 -10.79
CA LEU A 127 1.15 -11.92 -9.72
C LEU A 127 2.44 -11.25 -10.20
N GLU A 128 3.25 -11.95 -11.00
CA GLU A 128 4.52 -11.46 -11.55
C GLU A 128 4.32 -10.19 -12.41
N GLU A 129 3.21 -10.09 -13.12
CA GLU A 129 2.91 -8.93 -13.95
C GLU A 129 2.50 -7.72 -13.10
N HIS A 130 1.83 -7.94 -11.97
CA HIS A 130 1.57 -6.90 -10.98
C HIS A 130 2.86 -6.44 -10.29
N LEU A 131 3.74 -7.38 -9.92
CA LEU A 131 5.05 -7.10 -9.35
C LEU A 131 5.90 -6.26 -10.32
N ALA A 132 5.93 -6.63 -11.60
CA ALA A 132 6.65 -5.86 -12.62
C ALA A 132 6.12 -4.42 -12.75
N ARG A 133 4.81 -4.20 -12.66
CA ARG A 133 4.22 -2.85 -12.65
C ARG A 133 4.64 -2.05 -11.42
N LEU A 134 4.59 -2.67 -10.23
CA LEU A 134 5.00 -2.03 -8.98
C LEU A 134 6.49 -1.65 -9.00
N ASP A 135 7.36 -2.55 -9.46
CA ASP A 135 8.79 -2.28 -9.55
C ASP A 135 9.08 -1.14 -10.54
N LYS A 136 8.48 -1.20 -11.73
CA LYS A 136 8.62 -0.16 -12.74
C LYS A 136 8.10 1.20 -12.24
N SER A 137 6.92 1.24 -11.63
CA SER A 137 6.35 2.49 -11.12
C SER A 137 7.25 3.10 -10.05
N ARG A 138 7.81 2.29 -9.15
CA ARG A 138 8.72 2.75 -8.12
C ARG A 138 10.05 3.24 -8.67
N GLU A 139 10.65 2.51 -9.61
CA GLU A 139 11.89 2.92 -10.24
C GLU A 139 11.73 4.27 -10.95
N VAL A 140 10.65 4.43 -11.72
CA VAL A 140 10.35 5.68 -12.43
C VAL A 140 10.09 6.81 -11.45
N PHE A 141 9.26 6.61 -10.43
CA PHE A 141 9.00 7.62 -9.40
C PHE A 141 10.29 8.07 -8.72
N TRP A 142 11.08 7.11 -8.23
CA TRP A 142 12.34 7.39 -7.55
C TRP A 142 13.33 8.18 -8.41
N ARG A 143 13.53 7.77 -9.66
CA ARG A 143 14.45 8.46 -10.57
C ARG A 143 13.98 9.88 -10.85
N ARG A 144 12.69 10.07 -11.14
CA ARG A 144 12.13 11.36 -11.53
C ARG A 144 11.88 12.32 -10.38
N SER A 145 11.87 11.86 -9.13
CA SER A 145 11.81 12.71 -7.93
C SER A 145 13.15 13.34 -7.56
N LYS A 146 14.24 12.98 -8.24
CA LYS A 146 15.58 13.55 -8.03
C LYS A 146 15.99 14.58 -9.08
N ASP A 147 15.26 14.62 -10.20
CA ASP A 147 15.48 15.52 -11.34
C ASP A 147 14.75 16.86 -11.11
#